data_AF-A0A674I129-F1
#
_entry.id   AF-A0A674I129-F1
#
_cell.length_a   1.000
_cell.length_b   1.000
_cell.length_c   1.000
_cell.angle_alpha   90.00
_cell.angle_beta   90.00
_cell.angle_gamma   90.00
#
_symmetry.space_group_name_H-M   'P 1'
#
loop_
_entity.id
_entity.type
_entity.pdbx_description
1 polymer ?
#
loop_
_entity_poly.entity_id
_entity_poly.type
_entity_poly.pdbx_seq_one_letter_code
_entity_poly.pdbx_strand_id
1 'polypeptide(L)'
;HGVTLEPSLQRSAPQALFFHPFTHGSQVLLDEFHHVAERVSSFHDGIVFTNRPIQLHEKVTLKILKKEARWHGGLRVGFTSMDPSKMDPGHLPPFVCPHLVMQGKTWAAVLPDQCIEEGTILMFWVDHRGRVFFRSQQEARNLPLLTGVPVRGRLWAVIDVYGQTKAVQLLGEGGRRIYVTLANPSPFSVSAHGDVEECVICCSHEANALLQPCGHATLCHCCAQEVFHNNQPCPFCREQIQDIVQVIPGPPE
;
A
#
# COMPACT_ATOMS: atom_id res chain seq x y z
N HIS A 1 -20.23 -34.06 29.76
CA HIS A 1 -20.44 -32.77 29.08
C HIS A 1 -19.08 -32.14 28.81
N GLY A 2 -18.47 -32.42 27.66
CA GLY A 2 -17.22 -31.80 27.22
C GLY A 2 -17.54 -30.67 26.26
N VAL A 3 -17.15 -29.44 26.59
CA VAL A 3 -17.29 -28.28 25.71
C VAL A 3 -16.02 -28.21 24.87
N THR A 4 -16.14 -28.53 23.59
CA THR A 4 -15.08 -28.31 22.60
C THR A 4 -14.99 -26.81 22.35
N LEU A 5 -13.87 -26.20 22.73
CA LEU A 5 -13.56 -24.80 22.41
C LEU A 5 -13.17 -24.72 20.92
N GLU A 6 -13.93 -23.94 20.13
CA GLU A 6 -13.59 -23.64 18.75
C GLU A 6 -12.31 -22.78 18.66
N PRO A 7 -11.45 -22.95 17.65
CA PRO A 7 -10.28 -22.10 17.47
C PRO A 7 -10.73 -20.69 17.03
N SER A 8 -10.48 -19.70 17.89
CA SER A 8 -10.65 -18.28 17.58
C SER A 8 -9.82 -17.90 16.33
N LEU A 9 -10.50 -17.33 15.33
CA LEU A 9 -9.91 -16.80 14.10
C LEU A 9 -8.82 -15.74 14.40
N GLN A 10 -7.56 -16.15 14.32
CA GLN A 10 -6.39 -15.26 14.28
C GLN A 10 -6.53 -14.31 13.08
N ARG A 11 -6.79 -13.03 13.32
CA ARG A 11 -6.67 -11.98 12.30
C ARG A 11 -5.19 -11.76 12.01
N SER A 12 -4.69 -12.35 10.93
CA SER A 12 -3.36 -12.08 10.39
C SER A 12 -3.22 -10.61 9.97
N ALA A 13 -2.03 -10.04 10.16
CA ALA A 13 -1.70 -8.74 9.58
C ALA A 13 -1.91 -8.78 8.05
N PRO A 14 -2.44 -7.70 7.44
CA PRO A 14 -2.66 -7.68 6.00
C PRO A 14 -1.34 -7.86 5.25
N GLN A 15 -1.30 -8.86 4.37
CA GLN A 15 -0.15 -9.13 3.50
C GLN A 15 0.21 -7.87 2.68
N ALA A 16 1.48 -7.63 2.38
CA ALA A 16 1.88 -6.49 1.56
C ALA A 16 1.12 -6.46 0.21
N LEU A 17 0.76 -5.25 -0.23
CA LEU A 17 0.13 -5.03 -1.53
C LEU A 17 1.19 -4.90 -2.61
N PHE A 18 1.02 -5.70 -3.67
CA PHE A 18 1.74 -5.60 -4.93
C PHE A 18 0.76 -5.88 -6.09
N PHE A 19 1.18 -5.64 -7.33
CA PHE A 19 0.38 -5.96 -8.50
C PHE A 19 0.30 -7.47 -8.71
N HIS A 20 -0.86 -7.97 -9.12
CA HIS A 20 -1.06 -9.39 -9.36
C HIS A 20 -0.11 -9.87 -10.48
N PRO A 21 0.75 -10.88 -10.23
CA PRO A 21 1.89 -11.19 -11.09
C PRO A 21 1.50 -11.75 -12.45
N PHE A 22 0.34 -12.40 -12.56
CA PHE A 22 -0.06 -13.11 -13.77
C PHE A 22 -1.21 -12.45 -14.53
N THR A 23 -1.95 -11.53 -13.89
CA THR A 23 -3.20 -11.02 -14.44
C THR A 23 -3.08 -9.52 -14.56
N HIS A 24 -2.66 -9.09 -15.74
CA HIS A 24 -2.52 -7.69 -16.13
C HIS A 24 -2.67 -7.58 -17.65
N GLY A 25 -2.89 -6.36 -18.14
CA GLY A 25 -3.01 -6.09 -19.56
C GLY A 25 -1.71 -6.40 -20.32
N SER A 26 -1.85 -6.66 -21.62
CA SER A 26 -0.78 -7.10 -22.50
C SER A 26 0.31 -6.05 -22.73
N GLN A 27 0.03 -4.78 -22.43
CA GLN A 27 1.00 -3.68 -22.52
C GLN A 27 1.65 -3.35 -21.18
N VAL A 28 1.38 -4.09 -20.11
CA VAL A 28 1.98 -3.88 -18.80
C VAL A 28 3.24 -4.72 -18.66
N LEU A 29 4.33 -4.05 -18.28
CA LEU A 29 5.54 -4.66 -17.75
C LEU A 29 5.62 -4.38 -16.25
N LEU A 30 5.73 -5.43 -15.45
CA LEU A 30 5.95 -5.34 -14.01
C LEU A 30 7.45 -5.39 -13.68
N ASP A 31 7.86 -4.73 -12.59
CA ASP A 31 9.20 -4.93 -12.03
C ASP A 31 9.32 -6.28 -11.29
N GLU A 32 10.55 -6.64 -10.92
CA GLU A 32 10.87 -7.92 -10.24
C GLU A 32 10.04 -8.15 -8.97
N PHE A 33 9.70 -7.08 -8.26
CA PHE A 33 8.93 -7.13 -7.02
C PHE A 33 7.42 -6.91 -7.22
N HIS A 34 6.98 -6.73 -8.46
CA HIS A 34 5.60 -6.42 -8.86
C HIS A 34 5.01 -5.19 -8.14
N HIS A 35 5.83 -4.24 -7.72
CA HIS A 35 5.37 -2.97 -7.14
C HIS A 35 5.23 -1.88 -8.19
N VAL A 36 5.88 -2.01 -9.34
CA VAL A 36 5.82 -1.05 -10.44
C VAL A 36 5.11 -1.69 -11.62
N ALA A 37 4.19 -0.95 -12.23
CA ALA A 37 3.57 -1.28 -13.50
C ALA A 37 3.87 -0.15 -14.49
N GLU A 38 4.60 -0.46 -15.56
CA GLU A 38 4.87 0.45 -16.67
C GLU A 38 4.21 -0.07 -17.95
N ARG A 39 3.54 0.84 -18.67
CA ARG A 39 3.03 0.55 -19.99
C ARG A 39 4.16 0.64 -21.02
N VAL A 40 4.49 -0.45 -21.70
CA VAL A 40 5.59 -0.51 -22.68
C VAL A 40 5.28 0.25 -23.96
N SER A 41 4.05 0.14 -24.50
CA SER A 41 3.65 0.86 -25.71
C SER A 41 2.15 1.19 -25.72
N SER A 42 1.71 1.96 -26.71
CA SER A 42 0.30 2.39 -26.87
C SER A 42 -0.24 3.23 -25.70
N PHE A 43 -1.57 3.34 -25.61
CA PHE A 43 -2.35 4.06 -24.58
C PHE A 43 -3.41 3.18 -23.90
N HIS A 44 -3.48 1.90 -24.24
CA HIS A 44 -4.48 0.93 -23.78
C HIS A 44 -3.83 -0.38 -23.32
N ASP A 45 -4.64 -1.37 -22.89
CA ASP A 45 -4.18 -2.64 -22.30
C ASP A 45 -3.28 -2.44 -21.06
N GLY A 46 -3.57 -1.41 -20.26
CA GLY A 46 -2.81 -1.03 -19.07
C GLY A 46 -3.40 -1.51 -17.74
N ILE A 47 -4.34 -2.47 -17.78
CA ILE A 47 -5.10 -2.89 -16.59
C ILE A 47 -4.21 -3.71 -15.66
N VAL A 48 -4.20 -3.37 -14.37
CA VAL A 48 -3.54 -4.14 -13.31
C VAL A 48 -4.46 -4.30 -12.11
N PHE A 49 -4.22 -5.34 -11.32
CA PHE A 49 -4.99 -5.64 -10.11
C PHE A 49 -4.06 -5.79 -8.91
N THR A 50 -4.57 -5.63 -7.69
CA THR A 50 -3.83 -6.03 -6.49
C THR A 50 -3.68 -7.54 -6.39
N ASN A 51 -2.60 -8.02 -5.77
CA ASN A 51 -2.32 -9.44 -5.55
C ASN A 51 -3.33 -10.13 -4.63
N ARG A 52 -4.00 -9.37 -3.77
CA ARG A 52 -4.98 -9.87 -2.81
C ARG A 52 -6.19 -8.94 -2.70
N PRO A 53 -7.29 -9.41 -2.09
CA PRO A 53 -8.39 -8.54 -1.72
C PRO A 53 -7.92 -7.43 -0.78
N ILE A 54 -8.48 -6.24 -0.94
CA ILE A 54 -8.35 -5.13 0.01
C ILE A 54 -9.45 -5.19 1.07
N GLN A 55 -9.13 -4.72 2.26
CA GLN A 55 -10.10 -4.50 3.32
C GLN A 55 -10.82 -3.16 3.10
N LEU A 56 -12.01 -3.03 3.69
CA LEU A 56 -12.71 -1.75 3.69
C LEU A 56 -11.86 -0.72 4.47
N HIS A 57 -11.79 0.49 3.93
CA HIS A 57 -10.95 1.60 4.41
C HIS A 57 -9.42 1.36 4.30
N GLU A 58 -8.97 0.22 3.79
CA GLU A 58 -7.56 0.02 3.43
C GLU A 58 -7.19 0.96 2.28
N LYS A 59 -6.11 1.72 2.46
CA LYS A 59 -5.70 2.74 1.48
C LYS A 59 -4.73 2.13 0.48
N VAL A 60 -5.21 1.95 -0.75
CA VAL A 60 -4.34 1.60 -1.86
C VAL A 60 -3.58 2.84 -2.28
N THR A 61 -2.27 2.85 -2.01
CA THR A 61 -1.41 4.01 -2.21
C THR A 61 -0.61 3.85 -3.49
N LEU A 62 -0.72 4.81 -4.40
CA LEU A 62 -0.06 4.84 -5.69
C LEU A 62 0.88 6.03 -5.78
N LYS A 63 2.09 5.81 -6.29
CA LYS A 63 2.97 6.88 -6.77
C LYS A 63 2.95 6.91 -8.30
N ILE A 64 2.75 8.08 -8.88
CA ILE A 64 2.88 8.30 -10.32
C ILE A 64 4.37 8.40 -10.64
N LEU A 65 4.89 7.49 -11.45
CA LEU A 65 6.32 7.46 -11.78
C LEU A 65 6.61 8.17 -13.10
N LYS A 66 5.71 8.06 -14.08
CA LYS A 66 5.97 8.53 -15.44
C LYS A 66 4.69 8.91 -16.15
N LYS A 67 4.75 9.99 -16.94
CA LYS A 67 3.70 10.47 -17.82
C LYS A 67 4.18 10.49 -19.27
N GLU A 68 3.22 10.57 -20.19
CA GLU A 68 3.46 10.61 -21.63
C GLU A 68 2.44 11.56 -22.27
N ALA A 69 2.82 12.84 -22.35
CA ALA A 69 1.93 13.94 -22.73
C ALA A 69 1.34 13.87 -24.14
N ARG A 70 1.87 12.98 -25.02
CA ARG A 70 1.33 12.79 -26.38
C ARG A 70 -0.02 12.06 -26.40
N TRP A 71 -0.42 11.43 -25.30
CA TRP A 71 -1.69 10.71 -25.19
C TRP A 71 -2.74 11.54 -24.46
N HIS A 72 -4.01 11.26 -24.73
CA HIS A 72 -5.13 11.90 -24.05
C HIS A 72 -5.83 10.95 -23.07
N GLY A 73 -6.33 11.53 -21.98
CA GLY A 73 -7.10 10.88 -20.91
C GLY A 73 -6.26 10.39 -19.72
N GLY A 74 -6.92 10.20 -18.58
CA GLY A 74 -6.26 10.10 -17.27
C GLY A 74 -6.15 8.68 -16.68
N LEU A 75 -5.49 8.56 -15.54
CA LEU A 75 -5.44 7.33 -14.75
C LEU A 75 -6.86 6.94 -14.29
N ARG A 76 -7.24 5.67 -14.38
CA ARG A 76 -8.49 5.17 -13.74
C ARG A 76 -8.17 4.25 -12.57
N VAL A 77 -8.96 4.35 -11.50
CA VAL A 77 -8.86 3.47 -10.34
C VAL A 77 -10.25 3.01 -9.90
N GLY A 78 -10.30 1.89 -9.19
CA GLY A 78 -11.54 1.34 -8.70
C GLY A 78 -11.38 0.00 -8.02
N PHE A 79 -12.49 -0.75 -7.98
CA PHE A 79 -12.56 -2.06 -7.36
C PHE A 79 -13.29 -3.05 -8.25
N THR A 80 -12.88 -4.32 -8.17
CA THR A 80 -13.56 -5.44 -8.82
C THR A 80 -13.87 -6.53 -7.81
N SER A 81 -15.01 -7.22 -7.99
CA SER A 81 -15.34 -8.43 -7.24
C SER A 81 -14.81 -9.69 -7.92
N MET A 82 -14.14 -9.55 -9.07
CA MET A 82 -13.52 -10.67 -9.78
C MET A 82 -12.15 -10.95 -9.17
N ASP A 83 -11.88 -12.23 -8.90
CA ASP A 83 -10.60 -12.70 -8.38
C ASP A 83 -9.57 -12.75 -9.52
N PRO A 84 -8.51 -11.93 -9.52
CA PRO A 84 -7.52 -11.89 -10.59
C PRO A 84 -6.84 -13.23 -10.83
N SER A 85 -6.68 -14.07 -9.80
CA SER A 85 -6.10 -15.42 -9.94
C SER A 85 -6.98 -16.39 -10.72
N LYS A 86 -8.24 -16.01 -11.01
CA LYS A 86 -9.21 -16.80 -11.78
C LYS A 86 -9.57 -16.17 -13.12
N MET A 87 -8.99 -15.02 -13.45
CA MET A 87 -9.18 -14.39 -14.74
C MET A 87 -8.17 -14.92 -15.74
N ASP A 88 -8.56 -15.00 -17.01
CA ASP A 88 -7.62 -15.24 -18.10
C ASP A 88 -7.04 -13.90 -18.57
N PRO A 89 -5.72 -13.68 -18.46
CA PRO A 89 -5.07 -12.44 -18.90
C PRO A 89 -5.29 -12.17 -20.40
N GLY A 90 -5.40 -13.21 -21.23
CA GLY A 90 -5.62 -13.08 -22.67
C GLY A 90 -7.02 -12.57 -23.05
N HIS A 91 -7.96 -12.60 -22.09
CA HIS A 91 -9.33 -12.12 -22.27
C HIS A 91 -9.60 -10.79 -21.56
N LEU A 92 -8.57 -10.13 -21.02
CA LEU A 92 -8.74 -8.78 -20.47
C LEU A 92 -9.08 -7.80 -21.60
N PRO A 93 -10.08 -6.92 -21.42
CA PRO A 93 -10.39 -5.90 -22.40
C PRO A 93 -9.32 -4.79 -22.39
N PRO A 94 -9.26 -3.97 -23.45
CA PRO A 94 -8.26 -2.91 -23.56
C PRO A 94 -8.41 -1.76 -22.56
N PHE A 95 -9.59 -1.62 -21.93
CA PHE A 95 -9.89 -0.53 -21.00
C PHE A 95 -10.74 -1.04 -19.84
N VAL A 96 -10.54 -0.49 -18.64
CA VAL A 96 -11.47 -0.71 -17.52
C VAL A 96 -12.81 -0.03 -17.81
N CYS A 97 -12.78 1.22 -18.27
CA CYS A 97 -13.97 1.98 -18.66
C CYS A 97 -14.02 2.15 -20.19
N PRO A 98 -15.11 1.73 -20.87
CA PRO A 98 -16.34 1.19 -20.30
C PRO A 98 -16.32 -0.35 -20.13
N HIS A 99 -15.40 -1.07 -20.79
CA HIS A 99 -15.55 -2.51 -21.03
C HIS A 99 -15.63 -3.39 -19.77
N LEU A 100 -14.69 -3.25 -18.84
CA LEU A 100 -14.69 -4.07 -17.62
C LEU A 100 -15.82 -3.68 -16.67
N VAL A 101 -16.19 -2.40 -16.63
CA VAL A 101 -17.33 -1.88 -15.86
C VAL A 101 -18.66 -2.42 -16.40
N MET A 102 -18.83 -2.48 -17.72
CA MET A 102 -20.06 -2.98 -18.36
C MET A 102 -20.34 -4.47 -18.08
N GLN A 103 -19.34 -5.25 -17.63
CA GLN A 103 -19.53 -6.62 -17.18
C GLN A 103 -20.24 -6.72 -15.81
N GLY A 104 -20.45 -5.59 -15.12
CA GLY A 104 -21.24 -5.52 -13.88
C GLY A 104 -20.53 -6.06 -12.63
N LYS A 105 -19.23 -6.34 -12.72
CA LYS A 105 -18.40 -6.84 -11.60
C LYS A 105 -17.25 -5.91 -11.22
N THR A 106 -17.16 -4.75 -11.87
CA THR A 106 -16.09 -3.77 -11.69
C THR A 106 -16.67 -2.36 -11.62
N TRP A 107 -16.15 -1.55 -10.72
CA TRP A 107 -16.54 -0.17 -10.49
C TRP A 107 -15.28 0.68 -10.47
N ALA A 108 -15.10 1.53 -11.48
CA ALA A 108 -13.92 2.37 -11.61
C ALA A 108 -14.29 3.72 -12.23
N ALA A 109 -13.46 4.73 -11.96
CA ALA A 109 -13.60 6.05 -12.52
C ALA A 109 -12.23 6.66 -12.82
N VAL A 110 -12.24 7.67 -13.69
CA VAL A 110 -11.06 8.48 -14.00
C VAL A 110 -10.74 9.39 -12.83
N LEU A 111 -9.46 9.48 -12.46
CA LEU A 111 -8.97 10.46 -11.50
C LEU A 111 -8.81 11.82 -12.19
N PRO A 112 -9.06 12.94 -11.49
CA PRO A 112 -8.87 14.27 -12.08
C PRO A 112 -7.42 14.49 -12.49
N ASP A 113 -7.19 14.90 -13.73
CA ASP A 113 -5.85 15.08 -14.30
C ASP A 113 -4.99 16.06 -13.48
N GLN A 114 -5.61 17.03 -12.79
CA GLN A 114 -4.91 18.00 -11.92
C GLN A 114 -4.22 17.33 -10.72
N CYS A 115 -4.70 16.15 -10.32
CA CYS A 115 -4.12 15.38 -9.22
C CYS A 115 -3.04 14.40 -9.70
N ILE A 116 -2.72 14.37 -11.00
CA ILE A 116 -1.85 13.36 -11.62
C ILE A 116 -0.63 14.05 -12.22
N GLU A 117 0.41 14.25 -11.41
CA GLU A 117 1.74 14.65 -11.88
C GLU A 117 2.80 13.63 -11.51
N GLU A 118 3.90 13.58 -12.27
CA GLU A 118 5.04 12.72 -11.93
C GLU A 118 5.54 13.02 -10.51
N GLY A 119 5.78 11.97 -9.73
CA GLY A 119 6.12 12.06 -8.31
C GLY A 119 4.93 12.15 -7.36
N THR A 120 3.73 12.44 -7.86
CA THR A 120 2.52 12.55 -7.01
C THR A 120 2.21 11.22 -6.35
N ILE A 121 1.92 11.26 -5.04
CA ILE A 121 1.38 10.13 -4.29
C ILE A 121 -0.12 10.38 -4.07
N LEU A 122 -0.93 9.39 -4.40
CA LEU A 122 -2.36 9.40 -4.14
C LEU A 122 -2.80 8.11 -3.47
N MET A 123 -3.90 8.18 -2.74
CA MET A 123 -4.50 7.06 -2.04
C MET A 123 -5.94 6.93 -2.49
N PHE A 124 -6.45 5.71 -2.64
CA PHE A 124 -7.88 5.46 -2.82
C PHE A 124 -8.34 4.27 -1.98
N TRP A 125 -9.60 4.31 -1.53
CA TRP A 125 -10.18 3.27 -0.67
C TRP A 125 -11.71 3.28 -0.80
N VAL A 126 -12.34 2.19 -0.36
CA VAL A 126 -13.80 2.05 -0.29
C VAL A 126 -14.25 1.97 1.16
N ASP A 127 -15.32 2.67 1.53
CA ASP A 127 -15.91 2.62 2.86
C ASP A 127 -16.98 1.51 3.01
N HIS A 128 -17.50 1.33 4.22
CA HIS A 128 -18.57 0.36 4.51
C HIS A 128 -19.92 0.63 3.83
N ARG A 129 -20.09 1.78 3.18
CA ARG A 129 -21.30 2.15 2.42
C ARG A 129 -21.10 1.95 0.91
N GLY A 130 -19.96 1.41 0.49
CA GLY A 130 -19.65 1.23 -0.93
C GLY A 130 -19.34 2.55 -1.65
N ARG A 131 -18.90 3.57 -0.92
CA ARG A 131 -18.41 4.83 -1.48
C ARG A 131 -16.89 4.77 -1.60
N VAL A 132 -16.38 5.12 -2.78
CA VAL A 132 -14.96 5.20 -3.07
C VAL A 132 -14.51 6.63 -2.91
N PHE A 133 -13.40 6.80 -2.20
CA PHE A 133 -12.73 8.07 -2.04
C PHE A 133 -11.32 7.98 -2.58
N PHE A 134 -10.76 9.13 -2.95
CA PHE A 134 -9.35 9.29 -3.18
C PHE A 134 -8.82 10.55 -2.50
N ARG A 135 -7.51 10.61 -2.30
CA ARG A 135 -6.79 11.81 -1.84
C ARG A 135 -5.42 11.85 -2.47
N SER A 136 -5.09 12.95 -3.16
CA SER A 136 -3.73 13.27 -3.57
C SER A 136 -2.96 13.88 -2.39
N GLN A 137 -1.63 13.75 -2.37
CA GLN A 137 -0.77 14.39 -1.37
C GLN A 137 -0.99 15.91 -1.26
N GLN A 138 -1.42 16.56 -2.35
CA GLN A 138 -1.70 18.00 -2.39
C GLN A 138 -3.07 18.39 -1.83
N GLU A 139 -3.96 17.41 -1.61
CA GLU A 139 -5.34 17.64 -1.18
C GLU A 139 -5.47 17.51 0.34
N ALA A 140 -6.02 18.54 0.99
CA ALA A 140 -6.24 18.52 2.44
C ALA A 140 -7.40 17.60 2.86
N ARG A 141 -8.33 17.29 1.94
CA ARG A 141 -9.55 16.51 2.21
C ARG A 141 -9.65 15.27 1.33
N ASN A 142 -10.41 14.30 1.81
CA ASN A 142 -10.77 13.12 1.02
C ASN A 142 -11.85 13.51 0.00
N LEU A 143 -11.64 13.19 -1.27
CA LEU A 143 -12.55 13.52 -2.37
C LEU A 143 -13.36 12.27 -2.77
N PRO A 144 -14.68 12.38 -3.00
CA PRO A 144 -15.48 11.28 -3.49
C PRO A 144 -15.14 10.97 -4.95
N LEU A 145 -15.06 9.68 -5.30
CA LEU A 145 -14.77 9.22 -6.67
C LEU A 145 -15.98 8.55 -7.32
N LEU A 146 -16.55 7.53 -6.69
CA LEU A 146 -17.74 6.81 -7.17
C LEU A 146 -18.49 6.14 -6.02
N THR A 147 -19.70 5.68 -6.28
CA THR A 147 -20.55 5.00 -5.28
C THR A 147 -21.17 3.73 -5.85
N GLY A 148 -21.67 2.85 -4.98
CA GLY A 148 -22.41 1.65 -5.39
C GLY A 148 -21.55 0.38 -5.48
N VAL A 149 -20.36 0.40 -4.88
CA VAL A 149 -19.50 -0.80 -4.80
C VAL A 149 -20.11 -1.78 -3.78
N PRO A 150 -20.33 -3.05 -4.12
CA PRO A 150 -20.86 -4.05 -3.19
C PRO A 150 -19.77 -4.51 -2.20
N VAL A 151 -19.92 -4.13 -0.94
CA VAL A 151 -18.91 -4.36 0.11
C VAL A 151 -19.13 -5.61 0.97
N ARG A 152 -20.11 -6.44 0.61
CA ARG A 152 -20.35 -7.74 1.28
C ARG A 152 -19.37 -8.84 0.84
N GLY A 153 -18.73 -8.66 -0.32
CA GLY A 153 -17.80 -9.60 -0.90
C GLY A 153 -16.34 -9.14 -0.80
N ARG A 154 -15.43 -9.99 -1.29
CA ARG A 154 -14.03 -9.63 -1.48
C ARG A 154 -13.89 -8.71 -2.68
N LEU A 155 -13.08 -7.68 -2.53
CA LEU A 155 -12.78 -6.70 -3.56
C LEU A 155 -11.29 -6.67 -3.81
N TRP A 156 -10.88 -6.59 -5.06
CA TRP A 156 -9.51 -6.31 -5.48
C TRP A 156 -9.46 -4.91 -6.07
N ALA A 157 -8.36 -4.20 -5.86
CA ALA A 157 -8.18 -2.90 -6.46
C ALA A 157 -7.83 -3.11 -7.93
N VAL A 158 -8.43 -2.31 -8.80
CA VAL A 158 -8.12 -2.27 -10.23
C VAL A 158 -7.60 -0.89 -10.58
N ILE A 159 -6.51 -0.85 -11.33
CA ILE A 159 -5.89 0.36 -11.83
C ILE A 159 -5.76 0.19 -13.34
N ASP A 160 -6.11 1.22 -14.12
CA ASP A 160 -5.91 1.26 -15.56
C ASP A 160 -4.82 2.28 -15.88
N VAL A 161 -3.60 1.79 -16.11
CA VAL A 161 -2.44 2.62 -16.52
C VAL A 161 -2.66 3.04 -17.97
N TYR A 162 -3.52 4.04 -18.13
CA TYR A 162 -4.07 4.49 -19.40
C TYR A 162 -3.57 5.90 -19.76
N GLY A 163 -3.51 6.16 -21.08
CA GLY A 163 -3.41 7.51 -21.61
C GLY A 163 -2.13 8.21 -21.16
N GLN A 164 -2.28 9.36 -20.50
CA GLN A 164 -1.14 10.17 -20.06
C GLN A 164 -0.29 9.50 -18.99
N THR A 165 -0.85 8.62 -18.16
CA THR A 165 -0.07 7.94 -17.13
C THR A 165 0.62 6.73 -17.74
N LYS A 166 1.96 6.67 -17.68
CA LYS A 166 2.76 5.59 -18.28
C LYS A 166 3.27 4.59 -17.25
N ALA A 167 3.62 5.03 -16.04
CA ALA A 167 4.06 4.13 -14.99
C ALA A 167 3.55 4.55 -13.61
N VAL A 168 3.17 3.57 -12.80
CA VAL A 168 2.70 3.74 -11.42
C VAL A 168 3.40 2.73 -10.52
N GLN A 169 3.50 3.07 -9.24
CA GLN A 169 4.02 2.19 -8.19
C GLN A 169 3.00 2.02 -7.08
N LEU A 170 2.70 0.79 -6.68
CA LEU A 170 2.04 0.51 -5.41
C LEU A 170 3.03 0.73 -4.27
N LEU A 171 2.65 1.60 -3.35
CA LEU A 171 3.35 1.75 -2.07
C LEU A 171 2.63 0.86 -1.07
N GLY A 172 3.29 -0.21 -0.63
CA GLY A 172 2.78 -1.00 0.50
C GLY A 172 2.72 -0.15 1.76
N GLU A 173 1.86 -0.52 2.73
CA GLU A 173 1.84 0.12 4.06
C GLU A 173 3.13 -0.15 4.89
N GLY A 174 4.14 -0.80 4.29
CA GLY A 174 5.53 -0.90 4.78
C GLY A 174 6.58 -0.26 3.85
N GLY A 175 6.15 0.65 2.97
CA GLY A 175 6.94 1.19 1.87
C GLY A 175 7.77 2.44 2.18
N ARG A 176 8.43 2.53 3.34
CA ARG A 176 9.70 3.26 3.40
C ARG A 176 10.74 2.40 2.69
N ARG A 177 10.89 2.58 1.38
CA ARG A 177 12.05 2.02 0.66
C ARG A 177 13.30 2.67 1.23
N ILE A 178 14.03 1.91 2.04
CA ILE A 178 15.47 2.07 2.22
C ILE A 178 16.06 1.98 0.80
N TYR A 179 16.50 3.11 0.26
CA TYR A 179 17.42 3.06 -0.87
C TYR A 179 18.71 2.46 -0.31
N VAL A 180 18.98 1.19 -0.62
CA VAL A 180 20.35 0.67 -0.53
C VAL A 180 21.09 1.34 -1.68
N THR A 181 21.57 2.56 -1.44
CA THR A 181 22.54 3.18 -2.32
C THR A 181 23.80 2.33 -2.20
N LEU A 182 24.11 1.57 -3.25
CA LEU A 182 25.43 0.97 -3.43
C LEU A 182 26.43 2.11 -3.64
N ALA A 183 26.90 2.72 -2.56
CA ALA A 183 28.04 3.63 -2.57
C ALA A 183 28.71 3.65 -1.19
N ASN A 184 29.76 2.84 -1.09
CA ASN A 184 30.95 2.92 -0.23
C ASN A 184 30.84 3.22 1.30
N PRO A 185 31.66 2.54 2.13
CA PRO A 185 31.66 2.72 3.57
C PRO A 185 32.42 4.00 3.94
N SER A 186 31.76 4.95 4.57
CA SER A 186 32.41 5.98 5.38
C SER A 186 31.55 6.25 6.61
N PRO A 187 32.12 6.20 7.82
CA PRO A 187 31.39 6.47 9.05
C PRO A 187 31.20 7.98 9.20
N PHE A 188 30.16 8.39 9.91
CA PHE A 188 29.83 9.78 10.29
C PHE A 188 29.16 10.65 9.20
N SER A 189 27.83 10.70 9.28
CA SER A 189 27.09 11.97 9.41
C SER A 189 25.62 11.68 9.69
N VAL A 190 25.27 11.74 10.97
CA VAL A 190 23.88 11.80 11.43
C VAL A 190 23.40 13.20 11.07
N SER A 191 22.41 13.33 10.20
CA SER A 191 21.72 14.61 9.98
C SER A 191 20.36 14.55 10.67
N ALA A 192 20.26 15.32 11.73
CA ALA A 192 19.08 15.51 12.56
C ALA A 192 18.01 16.30 11.81
N HIS A 193 16.88 15.67 11.54
CA HIS A 193 15.56 16.30 11.55
C HIS A 193 14.56 15.22 12.00
N GLY A 194 14.18 15.31 13.27
CA GLY A 194 13.40 14.31 13.97
C GLY A 194 11.95 14.29 13.52
N ASP A 195 11.59 13.23 12.81
CA ASP A 195 10.26 12.65 12.96
C ASP A 195 10.36 11.69 14.13
N VAL A 196 9.89 12.12 15.30
CA VAL A 196 9.85 11.26 16.49
C VAL A 196 8.80 10.19 16.23
N GLU A 197 9.24 8.97 15.98
CA GLU A 197 8.33 7.85 15.69
C GLU A 197 7.49 7.55 16.95
N GLU A 198 6.18 7.45 16.82
CA GLU A 198 5.28 7.11 17.94
C GLU A 198 5.29 5.59 18.20
N CYS A 199 5.13 5.20 19.47
CA CYS A 199 5.05 3.80 19.89
C CYS A 199 3.91 3.08 19.19
N VAL A 200 4.21 2.00 18.46
CA VAL A 200 3.21 1.26 17.66
C VAL A 200 2.17 0.49 18.49
N ILE A 201 2.38 0.35 19.80
CA ILE A 201 1.44 -0.32 20.71
C ILE A 201 0.44 0.67 21.29
N CYS A 202 0.92 1.79 21.86
CA CYS A 202 0.06 2.73 22.57
C CYS A 202 -0.32 3.96 21.75
N CYS A 203 0.41 4.26 20.67
CA CYS A 203 0.24 5.45 19.83
C CYS A 203 0.12 6.76 20.63
N SER A 204 0.74 6.80 21.81
CA SER A 204 0.58 7.90 22.79
C SER A 204 1.91 8.47 23.24
N HIS A 205 2.98 7.68 23.21
CA HIS A 205 4.32 8.06 23.63
C HIS A 205 5.30 7.84 22.49
N GLU A 206 6.37 8.61 22.47
CA GLU A 206 7.47 8.46 21.53
C GLU A 206 8.15 7.09 21.67
N ALA A 207 8.55 6.52 20.54
CA ALA A 207 9.29 5.28 20.48
C ALA A 207 10.74 5.53 20.90
N ASN A 208 10.97 5.44 22.21
CA ASN A 208 12.25 5.72 22.86
C ASN A 208 12.94 4.46 23.42
N ALA A 209 12.67 3.27 22.87
CA ALA A 209 13.29 2.02 23.30
C ALA A 209 13.77 1.16 22.12
N LEU A 210 15.06 0.80 22.16
CA LEU A 210 15.70 -0.12 21.22
C LEU A 210 15.58 -1.56 21.73
N LEU A 211 15.04 -2.44 20.88
CA LEU A 211 14.87 -3.85 21.19
C LEU A 211 16.09 -4.65 20.72
N GLN A 212 16.88 -5.22 21.63
CA GLN A 212 18.06 -6.03 21.28
C GLN A 212 17.70 -7.51 21.09
N PRO A 213 18.32 -8.23 20.15
CA PRO A 213 19.43 -7.78 19.28
C PRO A 213 19.00 -7.06 17.99
N CYS A 214 17.70 -7.00 17.68
CA CYS A 214 17.21 -6.54 16.37
C CYS A 214 17.41 -5.04 16.08
N GLY A 215 17.61 -4.22 17.11
CA GLY A 215 17.81 -2.77 17.01
C GLY A 215 16.58 -1.96 16.63
N HIS A 216 15.39 -2.55 16.52
CA HIS A 216 14.17 -1.80 16.17
C HIS A 216 13.72 -0.89 17.32
N ALA A 217 13.50 0.40 17.02
CA ALA A 217 13.01 1.42 17.94
C ALA A 217 11.53 1.74 17.69
N THR A 218 10.64 0.75 17.86
CA THR A 218 9.21 0.89 17.51
C THR A 218 8.29 1.11 18.71
N LEU A 219 8.82 1.04 19.93
CA LEU A 219 8.05 1.09 21.16
C LEU A 219 8.56 2.18 22.10
N CYS A 220 7.66 2.74 22.91
CA CYS A 220 8.07 3.46 24.10
C CYS A 220 8.70 2.48 25.10
N HIS A 221 9.55 2.98 25.98
CA HIS A 221 10.16 2.19 27.05
C HIS A 221 9.14 1.45 27.90
N CYS A 222 7.99 2.08 28.17
CA CYS A 222 6.84 1.47 28.82
C CYS A 222 6.36 0.17 28.14
N CYS A 223 5.96 0.28 26.88
CA CYS A 223 5.43 -0.84 26.12
C CYS A 223 6.52 -1.87 25.79
N ALA A 224 7.77 -1.45 25.59
CA ALA A 224 8.88 -2.36 25.41
C ALA A 224 9.07 -3.25 26.64
N GLN A 225 9.10 -2.68 27.85
CA GLN A 225 9.21 -3.45 29.08
C GLN A 225 8.07 -4.45 29.24
N GLU A 226 6.83 -4.07 28.90
CA GLU A 226 5.68 -4.96 28.98
C GLU A 226 5.78 -6.13 27.97
N VAL A 227 6.18 -5.86 26.73
CA VAL A 227 6.42 -6.88 25.70
C VAL A 227 7.52 -7.85 26.16
N PHE A 228 8.62 -7.33 26.71
CA PHE A 228 9.74 -8.14 27.20
C PHE A 228 9.39 -8.99 28.42
N HIS A 229 8.70 -8.43 29.43
CA HIS A 229 8.26 -9.19 30.61
C HIS A 229 7.29 -10.31 30.25
N ASN A 230 6.44 -10.11 29.24
CA ASN A 230 5.53 -11.14 28.73
C ASN A 230 6.20 -12.11 27.74
N ASN A 231 7.54 -12.07 27.64
CA ASN A 231 8.36 -12.88 26.75
C ASN A 231 7.88 -12.85 25.28
N GLN A 232 7.34 -11.71 24.85
CA GLN A 232 6.87 -11.51 23.48
C GLN A 232 8.03 -11.06 22.59
N PRO A 233 8.06 -11.49 21.32
CA PRO A 233 9.10 -11.07 20.38
C PRO A 233 8.85 -9.64 19.90
N CYS A 234 9.86 -9.04 19.26
CA CYS A 234 9.79 -7.70 18.67
C CYS A 234 8.55 -7.59 17.74
N PRO A 235 7.66 -6.58 17.92
CA PRO A 235 6.45 -6.45 17.11
C PRO A 235 6.71 -6.23 15.61
N PHE A 236 7.92 -5.77 15.26
CA PHE A 236 8.30 -5.48 13.89
C PHE A 236 8.90 -6.69 13.17
N CYS A 237 9.98 -7.27 13.71
CA CYS A 237 10.72 -8.35 13.05
C CYS A 237 10.47 -9.74 13.66
N ARG A 238 9.75 -9.83 14.78
CA ARG A 238 9.47 -11.06 15.54
C ARG A 238 10.72 -11.76 16.09
N GLU A 239 11.84 -11.08 16.14
CA GLU A 239 13.03 -11.56 16.83
C GLU A 239 12.82 -11.54 18.35
N GLN A 240 13.34 -12.55 19.05
CA GLN A 240 13.23 -12.64 20.51
C GLN A 240 13.98 -11.48 21.15
N ILE A 241 13.27 -10.70 21.98
CA ILE A 241 13.88 -9.59 22.71
C ILE A 241 14.71 -10.18 23.84
N GLN A 242 15.99 -9.81 23.89
CA GLN A 242 16.94 -10.22 24.92
C GLN A 242 17.25 -9.08 25.90
N ASP A 243 17.20 -7.83 25.43
CA ASP A 243 17.43 -6.64 26.24
C ASP A 243 16.70 -5.42 25.66
N ILE A 244 16.47 -4.40 26.48
CA ILE A 244 15.84 -3.14 26.09
C ILE A 244 16.74 -1.97 26.49
N VAL A 245 17.14 -1.17 25.50
CA VAL A 245 17.93 0.04 25.74
C VAL A 245 17.04 1.28 25.55
N GLN A 246 16.89 2.08 26.59
CA GLN A 246 16.18 3.35 26.49
C GLN A 246 17.04 4.40 25.77
N VAL A 247 16.46 5.07 24.77
CA VAL A 247 17.08 6.19 24.08
C VAL A 247 16.64 7.47 24.77
N ILE A 248 17.59 8.20 25.34
CA ILE A 248 17.35 9.52 25.95
C ILE A 248 17.92 10.55 24.96
N PRO A 249 17.11 11.46 24.41
CA PRO A 249 17.64 12.52 23.54
C PRO A 249 18.61 13.40 24.34
N GLY A 250 19.81 13.61 23.79
CA GLY A 250 20.80 14.52 24.35
C GLY A 250 20.31 15.98 24.33
N PRO A 251 20.87 16.85 25.17
CA PRO A 251 20.51 18.26 25.15
C PRO A 251 20.84 18.87 23.77
N PRO A 252 19.97 19.74 23.22
CA PRO A 252 20.26 20.43 21.96
C PRO A 252 21.45 21.37 22.15
N GLU A 253 22.46 21.25 21.27
CA GLU A 253 23.60 22.18 21.15
C GLU A 253 23.20 23.51 20.50
#